data_AF-A0A136WG62-F1
#
_entry.id   AF-A0A136WG62-F1
#
_cell.length_a   1.000
_cell.length_b   1.000
_cell.length_c   1.000
_cell.angle_alpha   90.00
_cell.angle_beta   90.00
_cell.angle_gamma   90.00
#
_symmetry.space_group_name_H-M   'P 1'
#
loop_
_entity.id
_entity.type
_entity.pdbx_description
1 polymer ?
#
loop_
_entity_poly.entity_id
_entity_poly.type
_entity_poly.pdbx_seq_one_letter_code
_entity_poly.pdbx_strand_id
1 'polypeptide(L)'
;MSTNYKNAKHNLEGKVGEDKVLEYLKTIPKMVKITDVREMDEYQGKDVDFICKKQIDEWDCKKYSIEVKTDIAAGTYGNFFIEKQIHYLVDTPVAKKGTITQGWIYYSECDFFFIFVPKQERIYIFHNNVIKQYINKFHPPVRNCNDGYKIVHGWCVKIKDFLQKYNESIVCIDSNTFKQIDNRDVINNL
;
A
#
# COMPACT_ATOMS: atom_id res chain seq x y z
N MET A 1 28.63 -10.54 -1.20
CA MET A 1 27.89 -10.64 -2.47
C MET A 1 26.38 -10.90 -2.31
N SER A 2 25.81 -10.98 -1.09
CA SER A 2 24.39 -11.33 -0.87
C SER A 2 23.42 -10.14 -0.74
N THR A 3 23.92 -8.91 -0.55
CA THR A 3 23.09 -7.73 -0.24
C THR A 3 22.41 -7.13 -1.49
N ASN A 4 23.05 -7.20 -2.66
CA ASN A 4 22.51 -6.59 -3.89
C ASN A 4 21.32 -7.37 -4.49
N TYR A 5 21.26 -8.69 -4.30
CA TYR A 5 20.20 -9.52 -4.89
C TYR A 5 18.85 -9.37 -4.15
N LYS A 6 18.87 -9.22 -2.82
CA LYS A 6 17.64 -9.04 -2.02
C LYS A 6 16.97 -7.68 -2.27
N ASN A 7 17.76 -6.62 -2.38
CA ASN A 7 17.24 -5.29 -2.70
C ASN A 7 16.66 -5.22 -4.12
N ALA A 8 17.32 -5.85 -5.10
CA ALA A 8 16.80 -5.94 -6.47
C ALA A 8 15.47 -6.70 -6.55
N LYS A 9 15.32 -7.80 -5.77
CA LYS A 9 14.08 -8.59 -5.74
C LYS A 9 12.91 -7.82 -5.10
N HIS A 10 13.14 -7.14 -3.96
CA HIS A 10 12.10 -6.33 -3.33
C HIS A 10 11.66 -5.15 -4.20
N ASN A 11 12.59 -4.52 -4.91
CA ASN A 11 12.26 -3.46 -5.87
C ASN A 11 11.46 -4.00 -7.06
N LEU A 12 11.76 -5.21 -7.54
CA LEU A 12 11.00 -5.85 -8.62
C LEU A 12 9.57 -6.18 -8.19
N GLU A 13 9.39 -6.68 -6.96
CA GLU A 13 8.06 -7.02 -6.43
C GLU A 13 7.18 -5.77 -6.19
N GLY A 14 7.77 -4.67 -5.72
CA GLY A 14 7.08 -3.37 -5.63
C GLY A 14 6.58 -2.92 -6.99
N LYS A 15 7.48 -2.90 -7.98
CA LYS A 15 7.17 -2.48 -9.36
C LYS A 15 6.07 -3.30 -10.03
N VAL A 16 6.04 -4.62 -9.80
CA VAL A 16 4.96 -5.48 -10.30
C VAL A 16 3.59 -5.05 -9.74
N GLY A 17 3.51 -4.67 -8.47
CA GLY A 17 2.27 -4.18 -7.89
C GLY A 17 1.86 -2.81 -8.43
N GLU A 18 2.80 -1.88 -8.57
CA GLU A 18 2.56 -0.58 -9.19
C GLU A 18 2.06 -0.70 -10.62
N ASP A 19 2.69 -1.54 -11.44
CA ASP A 19 2.29 -1.77 -12.83
C ASP A 19 0.89 -2.40 -12.89
N LYS A 20 0.58 -3.34 -11.98
CA LYS A 20 -0.75 -3.95 -11.87
C LYS A 20 -1.82 -2.93 -11.47
N VAL A 21 -1.50 -2.01 -10.56
CA VAL A 21 -2.40 -0.90 -10.20
C VAL A 21 -2.57 0.07 -11.37
N LEU A 22 -1.50 0.39 -12.10
CA LEU A 22 -1.58 1.24 -13.29
C LEU A 22 -2.49 0.64 -14.37
N GLU A 23 -2.40 -0.67 -14.61
CA GLU A 23 -3.34 -1.40 -15.48
C GLU A 23 -4.78 -1.24 -14.99
N TYR A 24 -5.03 -1.47 -13.70
CA TYR A 24 -6.36 -1.29 -13.11
C TYR A 24 -6.89 0.15 -13.27
N LEU A 25 -6.09 1.17 -12.96
CA LEU A 25 -6.49 2.57 -13.04
C LEU A 25 -6.96 2.97 -14.44
N LYS A 26 -6.35 2.41 -15.49
CA LYS A 26 -6.75 2.62 -16.89
C LYS A 26 -8.12 2.03 -17.23
N THR A 27 -8.61 1.07 -16.43
CA THR A 27 -9.94 0.48 -16.61
C THR A 27 -11.04 1.27 -15.90
N ILE A 28 -10.69 2.18 -14.98
CA ILE A 28 -11.67 2.93 -14.19
C ILE A 28 -12.47 3.88 -15.11
N PRO A 29 -13.81 3.75 -15.16
CA PRO A 29 -14.64 4.67 -15.93
C PRO A 29 -14.47 6.11 -15.47
N LYS A 30 -14.52 7.04 -16.43
CA LYS A 30 -14.35 8.50 -16.19
C LYS A 30 -12.97 8.89 -15.65
N MET A 31 -11.98 8.01 -15.70
CA MET A 31 -10.59 8.39 -15.46
C MET A 31 -10.08 9.22 -16.65
N VAL A 32 -9.84 10.51 -16.43
CA VAL A 32 -9.46 11.47 -17.47
C VAL A 32 -7.96 11.50 -17.67
N LYS A 33 -7.20 11.42 -16.58
CA LYS A 33 -5.74 11.47 -16.61
C LYS A 33 -5.14 10.64 -15.48
N ILE A 34 -4.09 9.90 -15.80
CA ILE A 34 -3.21 9.25 -14.84
C ILE A 34 -1.81 9.80 -15.12
N THR A 35 -1.22 10.48 -14.14
CA THR A 35 0.18 10.90 -14.18
C THR A 35 0.97 9.92 -13.33
N ASP A 36 1.91 9.22 -13.96
CA ASP A 36 2.89 8.35 -13.32
C ASP A 36 4.00 9.22 -12.72
N VAL A 37 4.14 9.21 -11.39
CA VAL A 37 5.09 10.05 -10.66
C VAL A 37 6.08 9.23 -9.81
N ARG A 38 6.12 7.91 -10.02
CA ARG A 38 6.92 6.95 -9.24
C ARG A 38 8.42 7.28 -9.18
N GLU A 39 8.95 7.76 -10.31
CA GLU A 39 10.37 8.09 -10.47
C GLU A 39 10.65 9.59 -10.25
N MET A 40 9.68 10.36 -9.72
CA MET A 40 9.83 11.79 -9.49
C MET A 40 10.16 12.07 -8.02
N ASP A 41 11.38 12.56 -7.75
CA ASP A 41 11.90 12.87 -6.40
C ASP A 41 10.92 13.71 -5.54
N GLU A 42 10.20 14.66 -6.15
CA GLU A 42 9.25 15.53 -5.45
C GLU A 42 8.03 14.79 -4.84
N TYR A 43 7.73 13.58 -5.33
CA TYR A 43 6.64 12.73 -4.87
C TYR A 43 7.11 11.54 -4.04
N GLN A 44 8.34 11.06 -4.23
CA GLN A 44 8.90 9.96 -3.44
C GLN A 44 8.91 10.27 -1.94
N GLY A 45 9.27 11.49 -1.54
CA GLY A 45 9.24 11.90 -0.14
C GLY A 45 7.83 12.00 0.47
N LYS A 46 6.78 11.94 -0.37
CA LYS A 46 5.38 12.04 0.03
C LYS A 46 4.67 10.69 0.01
N ASP A 47 5.35 9.61 -0.40
CA ASP A 47 4.75 8.32 -0.71
C ASP A 47 3.51 8.51 -1.60
N VAL A 48 3.76 8.92 -2.85
CA VAL A 48 2.75 9.04 -3.92
C VAL A 48 3.33 8.49 -5.21
N ASP A 49 2.70 7.46 -5.76
CA ASP A 49 3.07 6.80 -7.02
C ASP A 49 2.30 7.34 -8.22
N PHE A 50 1.02 7.68 -8.01
CA PHE A 50 0.14 8.14 -9.09
C PHE A 50 -0.68 9.35 -8.69
N ILE A 51 -0.84 10.27 -9.65
CA ILE A 51 -1.80 11.36 -9.58
C ILE A 51 -2.90 11.12 -10.62
N CYS A 52 -4.12 10.93 -10.13
CA CYS A 52 -5.29 10.66 -10.96
C CYS A 52 -6.22 11.87 -11.03
N LYS A 53 -6.81 12.12 -12.21
CA LYS A 53 -7.91 13.08 -12.39
C LYS A 53 -9.11 12.30 -12.90
N LYS A 54 -10.18 12.27 -12.10
CA LYS A 54 -11.43 11.57 -12.43
C LYS A 54 -12.55 12.59 -12.62
N GLN A 55 -13.29 12.45 -13.70
CA GLN A 55 -14.47 13.25 -13.96
C GLN A 55 -15.60 12.84 -13.01
N ILE A 56 -16.17 13.81 -12.30
CA ILE A 56 -17.27 13.59 -11.35
C ILE A 56 -18.60 13.88 -12.03
N ASP A 57 -18.68 14.98 -12.79
CA ASP A 57 -19.81 15.35 -13.64
C ASP A 57 -19.32 15.98 -14.96
N GLU A 58 -20.23 16.53 -15.76
CA GLU A 58 -19.90 17.09 -17.09
C GLU A 58 -18.86 18.23 -17.05
N TRP A 59 -18.74 18.92 -15.92
CA TRP A 59 -17.95 20.15 -15.78
C TRP A 59 -16.85 20.05 -14.73
N ASP A 60 -16.95 19.09 -13.82
CA ASP A 60 -16.04 18.95 -12.69
C ASP A 60 -15.18 17.67 -12.74
N CYS A 61 -13.94 17.83 -12.29
CA CYS A 61 -12.96 16.77 -12.18
C CYS A 61 -12.26 16.86 -10.84
N LYS A 62 -12.21 15.74 -10.12
CA LYS A 62 -11.48 15.64 -8.87
C LYS A 62 -10.12 15.00 -9.08
N LYS A 63 -9.11 15.58 -8.42
CA LYS A 63 -7.74 15.04 -8.37
C LYS A 63 -7.61 14.14 -7.14
N TYR A 64 -6.88 13.05 -7.30
CA TYR A 64 -6.56 12.09 -6.25
C TYR A 64 -5.08 11.70 -6.30
N SER A 65 -4.42 11.57 -5.15
CA SER A 65 -3.09 10.95 -5.01
C SER A 65 -3.21 9.51 -4.52
N ILE A 66 -2.38 8.62 -5.07
CA ILE A 66 -2.41 7.19 -4.79
C ILE A 66 -1.01 6.73 -4.44
N GLU A 67 -0.92 5.93 -3.38
CA GLU A 67 0.25 5.14 -3.02
C GLU A 67 -0.05 3.65 -3.18
N VAL A 68 0.88 2.92 -3.77
CA VAL A 68 0.81 1.48 -3.96
C VAL A 68 1.76 0.79 -3.01
N LYS A 69 1.25 -0.20 -2.27
CA LYS A 69 2.08 -1.10 -1.47
C LYS A 69 1.86 -2.53 -1.92
N THR A 70 2.94 -3.29 -2.08
CA THR A 70 2.86 -4.72 -2.38
C THR A 70 3.17 -5.52 -1.12
N ASP A 71 2.20 -6.31 -0.65
CA ASP A 71 2.37 -7.18 0.51
C ASP A 71 2.24 -8.65 0.13
N ILE A 72 3.39 -9.29 -0.10
CA ILE A 72 3.50 -10.69 -0.53
C ILE A 72 3.17 -11.65 0.61
N ALA A 73 3.48 -11.25 1.84
CA ALA A 73 3.28 -12.06 3.03
C ALA A 73 1.81 -12.06 3.47
N ALA A 74 1.08 -10.97 3.20
CA ALA A 74 -0.32 -10.80 3.53
C ALA A 74 -1.20 -11.97 3.07
N GLY A 75 -0.96 -12.49 1.86
CA GLY A 75 -1.74 -13.60 1.33
C GLY A 75 -1.56 -14.92 2.10
N THR A 76 -0.45 -15.08 2.81
CA THR A 76 -0.15 -16.28 3.62
C THR A 76 -0.61 -16.12 5.05
N TYR A 77 -0.42 -14.94 5.63
CA TYR A 77 -0.68 -14.72 7.06
C TYR A 77 -2.03 -14.06 7.34
N GLY A 78 -2.73 -13.56 6.33
CA GLY A 78 -4.02 -12.88 6.48
C GLY A 78 -3.93 -11.51 7.16
N ASN A 79 -2.75 -10.88 7.16
CA ASN A 79 -2.53 -9.55 7.76
C ASN A 79 -1.79 -8.63 6.79
N PHE A 80 -2.20 -7.37 6.70
CA PHE A 80 -1.33 -6.33 6.17
C PHE A 80 -0.25 -5.98 7.19
N PHE A 81 0.97 -5.75 6.74
CA PHE A 81 2.04 -5.17 7.55
C PHE A 81 2.15 -3.67 7.29
N ILE A 82 1.62 -2.87 8.23
CA ILE A 82 1.61 -1.41 8.12
C ILE A 82 2.81 -0.84 8.88
N GLU A 83 3.78 -0.27 8.17
CA GLU A 83 5.03 0.19 8.78
C GLU A 83 4.77 1.34 9.74
N LYS A 84 5.19 1.16 10.99
CA LYS A 84 5.10 2.15 12.06
C LYS A 84 6.42 2.88 12.25
N GLN A 85 7.53 2.16 12.25
CA GLN A 85 8.81 2.72 12.63
C GLN A 85 9.94 1.91 12.02
N ILE A 86 11.02 2.58 11.64
CA ILE A 86 12.19 1.96 11.03
C ILE A 86 13.40 2.28 11.90
N HIS A 87 14.20 1.26 12.22
CA HIS A 87 15.45 1.39 12.94
C HIS A 87 16.60 0.89 12.06
N TYR A 88 17.52 1.78 11.68
CA TYR A 88 18.64 1.46 10.79
C TYR A 88 19.79 0.81 11.56
N LEU A 89 20.20 -0.38 11.12
CA LEU A 89 21.27 -1.18 11.76
C LEU A 89 22.66 -0.89 11.17
N VAL A 90 22.70 -0.25 10.01
CA VAL A 90 23.89 0.12 9.25
C VAL A 90 23.72 1.53 8.67
N ASP A 91 24.81 2.15 8.22
CA ASP A 91 24.73 3.38 7.45
C ASP A 91 24.16 3.12 6.06
N THR A 92 23.29 4.01 5.59
CA THR A 92 22.64 3.99 4.28
C THR A 92 22.73 5.39 3.64
N PRO A 93 22.43 5.55 2.34
CA PRO A 93 22.38 6.87 1.72
C PRO A 93 21.39 7.85 2.37
N VAL A 94 20.37 7.35 3.07
CA VAL A 94 19.26 8.14 3.62
C VAL A 94 19.26 8.25 5.15
N ALA A 95 20.04 7.42 5.85
CA ALA A 95 20.07 7.39 7.32
C ALA A 95 21.36 6.76 7.86
N LYS A 96 21.82 7.24 9.03
CA LYS A 96 22.97 6.68 9.75
C LYS A 96 22.55 5.47 10.60
N LYS A 97 23.52 4.63 10.97
CA LYS A 97 23.32 3.55 11.94
C LYS A 97 22.77 4.10 13.26
N GLY A 98 21.75 3.43 13.80
CA GLY A 98 21.07 3.82 15.03
C GLY A 98 19.98 4.88 14.82
N THR A 99 19.85 5.44 13.63
CA THR A 99 18.74 6.34 13.30
C THR A 99 17.42 5.59 13.37
N ILE A 100 16.42 6.26 13.94
CA ILE A 100 15.04 5.80 14.01
C ILE A 100 14.18 6.79 13.22
N THR A 101 13.40 6.29 12.27
CA THR A 101 12.46 7.10 11.49
C THR A 101 11.03 6.58 11.63
N GLN A 102 10.06 7.42 11.28
CA GLN A 102 8.67 7.01 11.16
C GLN A 102 8.49 6.11 9.93
N GLY A 103 7.56 5.17 10.02
CA GLY A 103 7.09 4.40 8.85
C GLY A 103 6.07 5.21 8.04
N TRP A 104 5.81 4.76 6.81
CA TRP A 104 5.00 5.47 5.81
C TRP A 104 3.60 5.88 6.26
N ILE A 105 3.02 5.14 7.21
CA ILE A 105 1.67 5.45 7.71
C ILE A 105 1.56 6.86 8.31
N TYR A 106 2.66 7.46 8.73
CA TYR A 106 2.67 8.76 9.39
C TYR A 106 2.90 9.94 8.44
N TYR A 107 3.67 9.77 7.38
CA TYR A 107 4.08 10.88 6.51
C TYR A 107 3.47 10.82 5.09
N SER A 108 2.92 9.68 4.66
CA SER A 108 2.33 9.59 3.33
C SER A 108 1.19 10.60 3.16
N GLU A 109 1.29 11.39 2.09
CA GLU A 109 0.33 12.42 1.68
C GLU A 109 -0.64 11.90 0.59
N CYS A 110 -0.72 10.58 0.40
CA CYS A 110 -1.70 10.00 -0.52
C CYS A 110 -3.14 10.15 0.01
N ASP A 111 -4.11 10.28 -0.90
CA ASP A 111 -5.53 10.17 -0.59
C ASP A 111 -5.91 8.70 -0.37
N PHE A 112 -5.40 7.81 -1.23
CA PHE A 112 -5.73 6.38 -1.21
C PHE A 112 -4.48 5.50 -1.18
N PHE A 113 -4.55 4.44 -0.38
CA PHE A 113 -3.64 3.31 -0.50
C PHE A 113 -4.27 2.23 -1.36
N PHE A 114 -3.45 1.66 -2.23
CA PHE A 114 -3.75 0.48 -3.03
C PHE A 114 -2.79 -0.62 -2.59
N ILE A 115 -3.25 -1.56 -1.77
CA ILE A 115 -2.44 -2.69 -1.33
C ILE A 115 -2.66 -3.87 -2.27
N PHE A 116 -1.63 -4.19 -3.07
CA PHE A 116 -1.63 -5.39 -3.89
C PHE A 116 -1.14 -6.60 -3.08
N VAL A 117 -1.92 -7.67 -3.08
CA VAL A 117 -1.62 -8.95 -2.43
C VAL A 117 -1.51 -10.04 -3.51
N PRO A 118 -0.32 -10.30 -4.05
CA PRO A 118 -0.15 -11.16 -5.22
C PRO A 118 -0.70 -12.57 -5.04
N LYS A 119 -0.45 -13.19 -3.88
CA LYS A 119 -0.89 -14.58 -3.60
C LYS A 119 -2.41 -14.74 -3.58
N GLN A 120 -3.14 -13.66 -3.33
CA GLN A 120 -4.61 -13.65 -3.37
C GLN A 120 -5.16 -13.08 -4.67
N GLU A 121 -4.30 -12.54 -5.54
CA GLU A 121 -4.67 -11.85 -6.77
C GLU A 121 -5.67 -10.71 -6.48
N ARG A 122 -5.39 -9.91 -5.45
CA ARG A 122 -6.29 -8.87 -4.96
C ARG A 122 -5.59 -7.53 -4.80
N ILE A 123 -6.32 -6.46 -5.12
CA ILE A 123 -5.97 -5.08 -4.75
C ILE A 123 -7.00 -4.59 -3.73
N TYR A 124 -6.52 -4.14 -2.58
CA TYR A 124 -7.33 -3.52 -1.54
C TYR A 124 -7.17 -2.01 -1.59
N ILE A 125 -8.28 -1.29 -1.72
CA ILE A 125 -8.30 0.16 -1.91
C ILE A 125 -9.04 0.79 -0.75
N PHE A 126 -8.41 1.75 -0.08
CA PHE A 126 -9.04 2.51 0.98
C PHE A 126 -8.39 3.88 1.13
N HIS A 127 -9.15 4.84 1.67
CA HIS A 127 -8.64 6.17 1.94
C HIS A 127 -7.59 6.11 3.08
N ASN A 128 -6.52 6.89 3.00
CA ASN A 128 -5.42 6.94 3.97
C ASN A 128 -5.93 7.05 5.43
N ASN A 129 -6.91 7.91 5.67
CA ASN A 129 -7.56 8.06 6.98
C ASN A 129 -8.23 6.79 7.54
N VAL A 130 -8.72 5.87 6.70
CA VAL A 130 -9.43 4.67 7.15
C VAL A 130 -8.50 3.74 7.94
N ILE A 131 -7.29 3.50 7.42
CA ILE A 131 -6.31 2.65 8.11
C ILE A 131 -5.76 3.33 9.37
N LYS A 132 -5.56 4.65 9.35
CA LYS A 132 -5.16 5.44 10.53
C LYS A 132 -6.20 5.34 11.64
N GLN A 133 -7.48 5.51 11.31
CA GLN A 133 -8.59 5.35 12.26
C GLN A 133 -8.65 3.93 12.83
N TYR A 134 -8.50 2.90 11.98
CA TYR A 134 -8.48 1.51 12.45
C TYR A 134 -7.35 1.27 13.46
N ILE A 135 -6.13 1.68 13.13
CA ILE A 135 -4.96 1.51 14.00
C ILE A 135 -5.17 2.22 15.34
N ASN A 136 -5.60 3.48 15.31
CA ASN A 136 -5.84 4.28 16.51
C ASN A 136 -6.96 3.72 17.39
N LYS A 137 -7.99 3.10 16.79
CA LYS A 137 -9.11 2.55 17.54
C LYS A 137 -8.83 1.16 18.11
N PHE A 138 -8.19 0.30 17.33
CA PHE A 138 -8.10 -1.14 17.64
C PHE A 138 -6.72 -1.62 18.07
N HIS A 139 -5.67 -0.79 17.94
CA HIS A 139 -4.30 -1.08 18.38
C HIS A 139 -3.84 -2.50 17.99
N PRO A 140 -3.70 -2.80 16.69
CA PRO A 140 -3.31 -4.12 16.22
C PRO A 140 -1.99 -4.60 16.85
N PRO A 141 -1.68 -5.90 16.87
CA PRO A 141 -0.40 -6.35 17.39
C PRO A 141 0.75 -5.79 16.53
N VAL A 142 1.84 -5.38 17.19
CA VAL A 142 3.08 -4.97 16.52
C VAL A 142 3.99 -6.19 16.33
N ARG A 143 4.58 -6.28 15.13
CA ARG A 143 5.62 -7.26 14.79
C ARG A 143 6.78 -6.55 14.11
N ASN A 144 7.90 -7.26 14.02
CA ASN A 144 9.14 -6.72 13.48
C ASN A 144 9.57 -7.55 12.27
N CYS A 145 10.01 -6.87 11.22
CA CYS A 145 10.71 -7.44 10.09
C CYS A 145 12.17 -6.98 10.12
N ASN A 146 13.10 -7.90 9.90
CA ASN A 146 14.53 -7.59 9.84
C ASN A 146 15.08 -8.12 8.52
N ASP A 147 15.58 -7.23 7.68
CA ASP A 147 16.16 -7.53 6.36
C ASP A 147 17.70 -7.53 6.38
N GLY A 148 18.31 -7.28 7.55
CA GLY A 148 19.73 -7.22 7.78
C GLY A 148 20.31 -5.81 7.79
N TYR A 149 19.62 -4.81 7.22
CA TYR A 149 20.05 -3.41 7.20
C TYR A 149 19.15 -2.51 8.04
N LYS A 150 17.88 -2.87 8.22
CA LYS A 150 16.93 -2.20 9.12
C LYS A 150 16.05 -3.19 9.86
N ILE A 151 15.52 -2.76 11.00
CA ILE A 151 14.39 -3.38 11.67
C ILE A 151 13.19 -2.48 11.44
N VAL A 152 12.15 -3.04 10.81
CA VAL A 152 10.87 -2.35 10.63
C VAL A 152 9.90 -2.89 11.66
N HIS A 153 9.38 -2.01 12.51
CA HIS A 153 8.26 -2.29 13.40
C HIS A 153 6.97 -1.90 12.67
N GLY A 154 6.00 -2.81 12.61
CA GLY A 154 4.74 -2.56 11.91
C GLY A 154 3.53 -3.16 12.61
N TRP A 155 2.39 -2.55 12.38
CA TRP A 155 1.09 -3.03 12.82
C TRP A 155 0.67 -4.20 11.92
N CYS A 156 0.35 -5.35 12.51
CA CYS A 156 -0.24 -6.48 11.79
C CYS A 156 -1.76 -6.33 11.79
N VAL A 157 -2.30 -5.76 10.71
CA VAL A 157 -3.72 -5.52 10.53
C VAL A 157 -4.35 -6.76 9.88
N LYS A 158 -5.10 -7.53 10.67
CA LYS A 158 -5.90 -8.65 10.15
C LYS A 158 -6.85 -8.16 9.05
N ILE A 159 -6.69 -8.69 7.84
CA ILE A 159 -7.46 -8.27 6.66
C ILE A 159 -8.95 -8.51 6.92
N LYS A 160 -9.29 -9.70 7.42
CA LYS A 160 -10.66 -10.09 7.76
C LYS A 160 -11.33 -9.11 8.72
N ASP A 161 -10.66 -8.81 9.83
CA ASP A 161 -11.17 -7.87 10.85
C ASP A 161 -11.29 -6.45 10.30
N PHE A 162 -10.36 -6.03 9.44
CA PHE A 162 -10.39 -4.69 8.84
C PHE A 162 -11.57 -4.54 7.87
N LEU A 163 -11.78 -5.52 6.98
CA LEU A 163 -12.92 -5.57 6.08
C LEU A 163 -14.25 -5.63 6.84
N GLN A 164 -14.34 -6.41 7.91
CA GLN A 164 -15.57 -6.50 8.72
C GLN A 164 -15.94 -5.16 9.35
N LYS A 165 -14.96 -4.39 9.84
CA LYS A 165 -15.20 -3.14 10.56
C LYS A 165 -15.37 -1.92 9.66
N TYR A 166 -14.80 -1.96 8.45
CA TYR A 166 -14.78 -0.84 7.50
C TYR A 166 -15.26 -1.26 6.11
N ASN A 167 -16.22 -2.19 6.06
CA ASN A 167 -16.71 -2.83 4.83
C ASN A 167 -17.06 -1.84 3.71
N GLU A 168 -17.74 -0.75 4.05
CA GLU A 168 -18.20 0.25 3.07
C GLU A 168 -17.09 1.23 2.66
N SER A 169 -15.98 1.25 3.40
CA SER A 169 -14.84 2.15 3.17
C SER A 169 -13.65 1.47 2.48
N ILE A 170 -13.75 0.17 2.20
CA ILE A 170 -12.71 -0.61 1.56
C ILE A 170 -13.28 -1.28 0.31
N VAL A 171 -12.61 -1.10 -0.82
CA VAL A 171 -12.93 -1.77 -2.08
C VAL A 171 -11.91 -2.86 -2.31
N CYS A 172 -12.36 -4.07 -2.62
CA CYS A 172 -11.50 -5.17 -3.04
C CYS A 172 -11.70 -5.43 -4.54
N ILE A 173 -10.60 -5.48 -5.28
CA ILE A 173 -10.57 -5.72 -6.72
C ILE A 173 -9.81 -7.01 -7.00
N ASP A 174 -10.38 -7.87 -7.84
CA ASP A 174 -9.68 -8.99 -8.45
C ASP A 174 -8.64 -8.46 -9.44
N SER A 175 -7.35 -8.74 -9.21
CA SER A 175 -6.27 -8.14 -10.01
C SER A 175 -6.14 -8.74 -11.41
N ASN A 176 -6.79 -9.85 -11.71
CA ASN A 176 -6.73 -10.49 -13.02
C ASN A 176 -7.86 -10.00 -13.94
N THR A 177 -9.02 -9.73 -13.36
CA THR A 177 -10.23 -9.34 -14.10
C THR A 177 -10.61 -7.87 -13.91
N PHE A 178 -9.99 -7.18 -12.94
CA PHE A 178 -10.30 -5.81 -12.54
C PHE A 178 -11.74 -5.57 -12.12
N LYS A 179 -12.43 -6.65 -11.71
CA LYS A 179 -13.78 -6.58 -11.17
C LYS A 179 -13.75 -6.42 -9.66
N GLN A 180 -14.69 -5.64 -9.15
CA GLN A 180 -14.89 -5.54 -7.71
C GLN A 180 -15.44 -6.85 -7.15
N ILE A 181 -14.89 -7.29 -6.02
CA ILE A 181 -15.32 -8.45 -5.25
C ILE A 181 -16.12 -7.96 -4.05
N ASP A 182 -17.20 -8.66 -3.69
CA ASP A 182 -17.88 -8.41 -2.42
C ASP A 182 -16.93 -8.78 -1.26
N ASN A 183 -16.70 -7.83 -0.37
CA ASN A 183 -15.87 -8.04 0.81
C ASN A 183 -16.37 -9.20 1.70
N ARG A 184 -17.68 -9.52 1.70
CA ARG A 184 -18.22 -10.69 2.40
C ARG A 184 -17.67 -11.99 1.84
N ASP A 185 -17.56 -12.08 0.52
CA ASP A 185 -16.94 -13.24 -0.14
C ASP A 185 -15.46 -13.32 0.19
N VAL A 186 -14.78 -12.18 0.25
CA VAL A 186 -13.37 -12.11 0.69
C VAL A 186 -13.23 -12.64 2.12
N ILE A 187 -14.06 -12.16 3.05
CA ILE A 187 -14.06 -12.55 4.47
C ILE A 187 -14.31 -14.06 4.67
N ASN A 188 -15.21 -14.65 3.87
CA ASN A 188 -15.54 -16.07 3.95
C ASN A 188 -14.42 -16.98 3.43
N ASN A 189 -13.55 -16.44 2.57
CA ASN A 189 -12.43 -17.16 1.96
C ASN A 189 -11.05 -16.82 2.58
N LEU A 190 -11.04 -16.09 3.71
CA LEU A 190 -9.87 -15.76 4.53
C LEU A 190 -9.93 -16.47 5.88
#